data_AF-A0A9P4YZ54-F1
#
_entry.id   AF-A0A9P4YZ54-F1
#
_cell.length_a   1.000
_cell.length_b   1.000
_cell.length_c   1.000
_cell.angle_alpha   90.00
_cell.angle_beta   90.00
_cell.angle_gamma   90.00
#
_symmetry.space_group_name_H-M   'P 1'
#
loop_
_entity.id
_entity.type
_entity.pdbx_description
1 polymer ?
#
loop_
_entity_poly.entity_id
_entity_poly.type
_entity_poly.pdbx_seq_one_letter_code
_entity_poly.pdbx_strand_id
1 'polypeptide(L)'
;MRAHRSHAWAAIGLGSDDMPGALVLMMYDNHDETNVTFSPRIAHGHREPEYFPAMDYEIYSGTGIYNEHMVVAGRCLSNCLSWPLGEDGRQRGAIDVSSQSQGAMYALGPLAGFNSDHPRSSVQYHVQYGSFSMNMSDARGATAPLSVDLARQRANDGTELTARFIRKADVLATVHAVCMVMAFVLVMPLGAVMLRLGHAVRWHALTQSSAMVVVIVGFGVGVATSLRYQRSRGFDSYHQILGIIITIFVLGQFCLGFYNHRLPPPRRRTLISKAHPWVGRFIIFFGIMNGFLGFTFGMNRRYAIILAALIIAMCVAIFLTIVGKRFLTRRRERRGASRNSAPRSMRASPSGRPFERLPTYPPHGPPPSWPAPVPAPGFAAPPPGQHAYYYPPPQPPSPLGDQQSPQHQFRYQFQPQQGVVLHQQPVVPGTAGAPPAPDQAYQPPPMASTQAPRELI
;
A
#
# COMPACT_ATOMS: atom_id res chain seq x y z
N MET A 1 -31.25 11.49 -8.72
CA MET A 1 -30.34 10.38 -8.37
C MET A 1 -30.31 10.22 -6.85
N ARG A 2 -30.36 8.99 -6.33
CA ARG A 2 -30.26 8.68 -4.89
C ARG A 2 -29.33 7.48 -4.68
N ALA A 3 -28.39 7.56 -3.74
CA ALA A 3 -27.50 6.46 -3.39
C ALA A 3 -27.13 6.49 -1.91
N HIS A 4 -26.78 5.34 -1.36
CA HIS A 4 -26.38 5.21 0.05
C HIS A 4 -24.97 5.80 0.28
N ARG A 5 -24.78 6.52 1.38
CA ARG A 5 -23.52 7.20 1.78
C ARG A 5 -22.39 6.26 2.19
N SER A 6 -22.65 4.96 2.30
CA SER A 6 -21.58 3.97 2.50
C SER A 6 -20.61 3.91 1.31
N HIS A 7 -21.03 4.40 0.13
CA HIS A 7 -20.16 4.51 -1.04
C HIS A 7 -19.58 5.92 -1.15
N ALA A 8 -18.27 6.00 -1.41
CA ALA A 8 -17.52 7.24 -1.59
C ALA A 8 -18.13 8.19 -2.64
N TRP A 9 -18.77 7.62 -3.65
CA TRP A 9 -19.43 8.36 -4.73
C TRP A 9 -20.43 7.43 -5.43
N ALA A 10 -21.39 8.01 -6.15
CA ALA A 10 -22.32 7.29 -7.00
C ALA A 10 -22.47 7.99 -8.36
N ALA A 11 -22.73 7.23 -9.41
CA ALA A 11 -22.92 7.79 -10.74
C ALA A 11 -23.92 7.00 -11.59
N ILE A 12 -24.56 7.72 -12.50
CA ILE A 12 -25.36 7.18 -13.61
C ILE A 12 -24.70 7.63 -14.92
N GLY A 13 -24.46 6.71 -15.84
CA GLY A 13 -24.02 6.99 -17.20
C GLY A 13 -25.18 6.90 -18.19
N LEU A 14 -25.31 7.89 -19.06
CA LEU A 14 -26.37 8.00 -20.07
C LEU A 14 -25.78 7.91 -21.48
N GLY A 15 -26.59 7.41 -22.42
CA GLY A 15 -26.26 7.35 -23.85
C GLY A 15 -25.37 6.17 -24.27
N SER A 16 -25.01 5.29 -23.35
CA SER A 16 -24.22 4.08 -23.58
C SER A 16 -24.49 3.05 -22.48
N ASP A 17 -24.44 1.77 -22.82
CA ASP A 17 -24.45 0.64 -21.87
C ASP A 17 -23.05 0.27 -21.35
N ASP A 18 -22.02 0.99 -21.81
CA ASP A 18 -20.64 0.90 -21.34
C ASP A 18 -20.05 2.29 -21.02
N MET A 19 -18.90 2.31 -20.36
CA MET A 19 -18.21 3.52 -19.95
C MET A 19 -17.81 4.43 -21.12
N PRO A 20 -17.17 3.95 -22.20
CA PRO A 20 -16.81 4.81 -23.32
C PRO A 20 -18.07 5.41 -23.98
N GLY A 21 -18.06 6.73 -24.19
CA GLY A 21 -19.15 7.44 -24.85
C GLY A 21 -20.22 8.02 -23.92
N ALA A 22 -20.23 7.64 -22.64
CA ALA A 22 -21.30 8.02 -21.74
C ALA A 22 -21.17 9.44 -21.15
N LEU A 23 -22.30 10.11 -20.98
CA LEU A 23 -22.45 11.25 -20.08
C LEU A 23 -22.67 10.71 -18.66
N VAL A 24 -21.70 10.94 -17.78
CA VAL A 24 -21.69 10.43 -16.41
C VAL A 24 -22.16 11.53 -15.45
N LEU A 25 -23.33 11.34 -14.86
CA LEU A 25 -23.86 12.17 -13.78
C LEU A 25 -23.37 11.60 -12.45
N MET A 26 -22.38 12.25 -11.83
CA MET A 26 -21.74 11.78 -10.61
C MET A 26 -22.10 12.65 -9.42
N MET A 27 -22.17 12.04 -8.24
CA MET A 27 -22.34 12.73 -6.97
C MET A 27 -21.49 12.11 -5.87
N TYR A 28 -21.09 12.94 -4.91
CA TYR A 28 -20.37 12.56 -3.69
C TYR A 28 -20.62 13.61 -2.60
N ASP A 29 -20.28 13.32 -1.35
CA ASP A 29 -20.44 14.27 -0.25
C ASP A 29 -19.63 15.55 -0.51
N ASN A 30 -20.21 16.70 -0.16
CA ASN A 30 -19.47 17.97 -0.12
C ASN A 30 -18.41 17.93 1.00
N HIS A 31 -17.48 18.88 1.02
CA HIS A 31 -16.37 18.89 1.98
C HIS A 31 -16.83 18.71 3.44
N ASP A 32 -17.88 19.43 3.82
CA ASP A 32 -18.42 19.44 5.19
C ASP A 32 -19.37 18.27 5.49
N GLU A 33 -19.63 17.38 4.52
CA GLU A 33 -20.50 16.20 4.64
C GLU A 33 -21.95 16.53 5.05
N THR A 34 -22.40 17.74 4.72
CA THR A 34 -23.75 18.27 4.98
C THR A 34 -24.63 18.32 3.72
N ASN A 35 -24.02 18.30 2.55
CA ASN A 35 -24.65 18.39 1.25
C ASN A 35 -23.91 17.50 0.23
N VAL A 36 -24.31 17.58 -1.04
CA VAL A 36 -23.78 16.75 -2.12
C VAL A 36 -23.13 17.64 -3.17
N THR A 37 -21.93 17.27 -3.62
CA THR A 37 -21.29 17.83 -4.81
C THR A 37 -21.75 17.06 -6.03
N PHE A 38 -22.36 17.77 -6.98
CA PHE A 38 -22.75 17.23 -8.28
C PHE A 38 -21.67 17.49 -9.33
N SER A 39 -21.35 16.47 -10.13
CA SER A 39 -20.30 16.53 -11.13
C SER A 39 -20.74 15.82 -12.41
N PRO A 40 -21.23 16.55 -13.43
CA PRO A 40 -21.35 15.99 -14.77
C PRO A 40 -19.96 15.72 -15.37
N ARG A 41 -19.79 14.56 -16.01
CA ARG A 41 -18.53 14.13 -16.60
C ARG A 41 -18.74 13.43 -17.94
N ILE A 42 -17.73 13.40 -18.80
CA ILE A 42 -17.72 12.61 -20.04
C ILE A 42 -16.70 11.47 -19.89
N ALA A 43 -17.12 10.28 -20.28
CA ALA A 43 -16.25 9.11 -20.29
C ALA A 43 -15.75 8.82 -21.71
N HIS A 44 -14.45 9.00 -21.93
CA HIS A 44 -13.80 8.80 -23.23
C HIS A 44 -13.19 7.40 -23.41
N GLY A 45 -13.43 6.48 -22.48
CA GLY A 45 -12.82 5.16 -22.44
C GLY A 45 -12.91 4.56 -21.03
N HIS A 46 -12.24 3.43 -20.80
CA HIS A 46 -12.11 2.82 -19.46
C HIS A 46 -11.05 3.52 -18.58
N ARG A 47 -11.18 4.84 -18.47
CA ARG A 47 -10.39 5.73 -17.61
C ARG A 47 -11.33 6.68 -16.88
N GLU A 48 -10.89 7.25 -15.77
CA GLU A 48 -11.68 8.17 -14.97
C GLU A 48 -12.35 9.26 -15.83
N PRO A 49 -13.70 9.40 -15.76
CA PRO A 49 -14.43 10.38 -16.55
C PRO A 49 -13.96 11.81 -16.24
N GLU A 50 -14.00 12.66 -17.24
CA GLU A 50 -13.55 14.05 -17.16
C GLU A 50 -14.70 15.00 -16.89
N TYR A 51 -14.51 15.97 -15.99
CA TYR A 51 -15.54 16.96 -15.71
C TYR A 51 -15.99 17.70 -16.97
N PHE A 52 -17.30 17.80 -17.15
CA PHE A 52 -17.92 18.40 -18.32
C PHE A 52 -18.57 19.74 -17.97
N PRO A 53 -17.83 20.86 -18.06
CA PRO A 53 -18.34 22.18 -17.66
C PRO A 53 -19.39 22.76 -18.59
N ALA A 54 -19.53 22.24 -19.82
CA ALA A 54 -20.47 22.78 -20.78
C ALA A 54 -21.91 22.25 -20.59
N MET A 55 -22.13 21.24 -19.75
CA MET A 55 -23.48 20.86 -19.34
C MET A 55 -24.05 21.95 -18.45
N ASP A 56 -25.14 22.56 -18.90
CA ASP A 56 -25.88 23.55 -18.12
C ASP A 56 -27.00 22.85 -17.34
N TYR A 57 -27.10 23.14 -16.05
CA TYR A 57 -28.02 22.46 -15.15
C TYR A 57 -28.40 23.33 -13.95
N GLU A 58 -29.56 23.04 -13.38
CA GLU A 58 -30.06 23.66 -12.16
C GLU A 58 -30.33 22.57 -11.12
N ILE A 59 -29.82 22.77 -9.90
CA ILE A 59 -30.02 21.88 -8.76
C ILE A 59 -31.17 22.42 -7.90
N TYR A 60 -32.11 21.55 -7.55
CA TYR A 60 -33.29 21.90 -6.76
C TYR A 60 -33.04 21.74 -5.25
N SER A 61 -33.91 22.34 -4.44
CA SER A 61 -33.88 22.31 -2.97
C SER A 61 -34.00 20.92 -2.36
N GLY A 62 -34.50 19.93 -3.09
CA GLY A 62 -34.54 18.52 -2.66
C GLY A 62 -33.18 17.80 -2.71
N THR A 63 -32.12 18.48 -3.14
CA THR A 63 -30.75 17.96 -3.10
C THR A 63 -30.17 18.06 -1.70
N GLY A 64 -29.40 17.05 -1.30
CA GLY A 64 -28.77 17.01 0.01
C GLY A 64 -28.61 15.59 0.53
N ILE A 65 -28.37 15.51 1.84
CA ILE A 65 -28.16 14.26 2.54
C ILE A 65 -29.38 13.97 3.43
N TYR A 66 -29.99 12.80 3.24
CA TYR A 66 -31.18 12.39 3.97
C TYR A 66 -31.12 10.91 4.35
N ASN A 67 -31.26 10.58 5.64
CA ASN A 67 -31.30 9.20 6.15
C ASN A 67 -30.18 8.32 5.55
N GLU A 68 -28.92 8.77 5.64
CA GLU A 68 -27.74 8.09 5.07
C GLU A 68 -27.71 7.97 3.53
N HIS A 69 -28.52 8.75 2.81
CA HIS A 69 -28.49 8.78 1.34
C HIS A 69 -28.07 10.15 0.83
N MET A 70 -27.19 10.15 -0.17
CA MET A 70 -26.97 11.30 -1.05
C MET A 70 -28.12 11.37 -2.04
N VAL A 71 -28.68 12.56 -2.23
CA VAL A 71 -29.77 12.81 -3.15
C VAL A 71 -29.46 14.04 -3.98
N VAL A 72 -29.53 13.88 -5.30
CA VAL A 72 -29.45 14.98 -6.25
C VAL A 72 -30.75 15.02 -7.05
N ALA A 73 -31.42 16.16 -6.99
CA ALA A 73 -32.55 16.51 -7.82
C ALA A 73 -32.25 17.80 -8.56
N GLY A 74 -32.51 17.81 -9.86
CA GLY A 74 -32.22 18.94 -10.71
C GLY A 74 -32.72 18.72 -12.12
N ARG A 75 -32.60 19.75 -12.95
CA ARG A 75 -32.85 19.68 -14.38
C ARG A 75 -31.57 20.00 -15.14
N CYS A 76 -31.38 19.29 -16.24
CA CYS A 76 -30.47 19.77 -17.26
C CYS A 76 -31.18 20.82 -18.12
N LEU A 77 -30.47 21.90 -18.44
CA LEU A 77 -30.92 22.97 -19.32
C LEU A 77 -30.38 22.80 -20.75
N SER A 78 -29.11 22.41 -20.89
CA SER A 78 -28.50 22.16 -22.21
C SER A 78 -27.33 21.17 -22.14
N ASN A 79 -26.94 20.63 -23.31
CA ASN A 79 -25.81 19.71 -23.49
C ASN A 79 -25.89 18.37 -22.73
N CYS A 80 -27.10 17.85 -22.51
CA CYS A 80 -27.32 16.53 -21.88
C CYS A 80 -28.06 15.51 -22.75
N LEU A 81 -28.68 15.94 -23.85
CA LEU A 81 -29.24 15.02 -24.85
C LEU A 81 -28.21 14.64 -25.91
N SER A 82 -27.20 15.50 -26.11
CA SER A 82 -26.02 15.17 -26.89
C SER A 82 -24.80 15.91 -26.35
N TRP A 83 -23.62 15.31 -26.47
CA TRP A 83 -22.35 15.84 -25.96
C TRP A 83 -21.18 15.42 -26.86
N PRO A 84 -20.06 16.17 -26.87
CA PRO A 84 -18.88 15.82 -27.65
C PRO A 84 -18.13 14.63 -27.03
N LEU A 85 -17.57 13.74 -27.87
CA LEU A 85 -16.75 12.60 -27.44
C LEU A 85 -15.28 12.67 -27.89
N GLY A 86 -15.00 13.49 -28.90
CA GLY A 86 -13.64 13.76 -29.39
C GLY A 86 -13.31 15.26 -29.33
N GLU A 87 -12.01 15.57 -29.32
CA GLU A 87 -11.52 16.95 -29.35
C GLU A 87 -11.92 17.70 -30.63
N ASP A 88 -12.12 16.97 -31.73
CA ASP A 88 -12.55 17.53 -33.02
C ASP A 88 -14.07 17.74 -33.14
N GLY A 89 -14.84 17.37 -32.10
CA GLY A 89 -16.29 17.58 -32.01
C GLY A 89 -17.13 16.77 -33.01
N ARG A 90 -16.51 15.89 -33.82
CA ARG A 90 -17.23 15.11 -34.85
C ARG A 90 -18.00 13.95 -34.26
N GLN A 91 -17.42 13.29 -33.26
CA GLN A 91 -18.07 12.21 -32.53
C GLN A 91 -18.90 12.78 -31.39
N ARG A 92 -20.14 12.31 -31.28
CA ARG A 92 -21.10 12.76 -30.26
C ARG A 92 -21.73 11.56 -29.58
N GLY A 93 -21.85 11.65 -28.26
CA GLY A 93 -22.76 10.79 -27.50
C GLY A 93 -24.13 11.43 -27.50
N ALA A 94 -25.17 10.61 -27.41
CA ALA A 94 -26.54 11.08 -27.40
C ALA A 94 -27.46 10.13 -26.63
N ILE A 95 -28.59 10.67 -26.19
CA ILE A 95 -29.72 9.90 -25.66
C ILE A 95 -30.79 9.86 -26.76
N ASP A 96 -31.20 8.67 -27.18
CA ASP A 96 -32.36 8.52 -28.05
C ASP A 96 -33.64 8.52 -27.21
N VAL A 97 -34.26 9.70 -27.10
CA VAL A 97 -35.51 9.91 -26.36
C VAL A 97 -36.73 9.21 -26.97
N SER A 98 -36.59 8.55 -28.11
CA SER A 98 -37.62 7.73 -28.75
C SER A 98 -37.45 6.23 -28.48
N SER A 99 -36.29 5.81 -27.96
CA SER A 99 -35.99 4.41 -27.72
C SER A 99 -36.78 3.84 -26.54
N GLN A 100 -37.32 2.64 -26.73
CA GLN A 100 -37.95 1.86 -25.65
C GLN A 100 -36.93 1.06 -24.83
N SER A 101 -35.67 1.05 -25.26
CA SER A 101 -34.58 0.33 -24.58
C SER A 101 -33.29 1.14 -24.72
N GLN A 102 -33.30 2.36 -24.18
CA GLN A 102 -32.13 3.24 -24.15
C GLN A 102 -31.11 2.69 -23.14
N GLY A 103 -29.92 2.37 -23.61
CA GLY A 103 -28.82 1.92 -22.76
C GLY A 103 -28.35 3.00 -21.79
N ALA A 104 -28.14 2.58 -20.55
CA ALA A 104 -27.55 3.36 -19.47
C ALA A 104 -26.71 2.45 -18.56
N MET A 105 -25.93 3.08 -17.69
CA MET A 105 -25.11 2.38 -16.71
C MET A 105 -25.15 3.06 -15.35
N TYR A 106 -24.78 2.33 -14.31
CA TYR A 106 -24.54 2.90 -12.99
C TYR A 106 -23.22 2.42 -12.43
N ALA A 107 -22.63 3.21 -11.54
CA ALA A 107 -21.43 2.85 -10.82
C ALA A 107 -21.46 3.39 -9.39
N LEU A 108 -20.91 2.61 -8.46
CA LEU A 108 -20.76 2.96 -7.06
C LEU A 108 -19.28 2.86 -6.67
N GLY A 109 -18.79 3.94 -6.06
CA GLY A 109 -17.45 4.04 -5.50
C GLY A 109 -17.19 3.04 -4.38
N PRO A 110 -15.95 2.96 -3.88
CA PRO A 110 -15.60 2.05 -2.80
C PRO A 110 -16.35 2.35 -1.51
N LEU A 111 -16.41 1.34 -0.63
CA LEU A 111 -16.98 1.46 0.71
C LEU A 111 -16.02 2.20 1.65
N ALA A 112 -15.93 3.51 1.45
CA ALA A 112 -15.07 4.45 2.17
C ALA A 112 -15.68 5.86 2.09
N GLY A 113 -15.29 6.74 3.02
CA GLY A 113 -15.66 8.15 2.94
C GLY A 113 -14.87 8.88 1.84
N PHE A 114 -15.51 9.85 1.20
CA PHE A 114 -14.90 10.79 0.27
C PHE A 114 -15.75 12.05 0.24
N ASN A 115 -15.11 13.21 0.44
CA ASN A 115 -15.76 14.50 0.51
C ASN A 115 -14.95 15.54 -0.28
N SER A 116 -15.63 16.42 -1.01
CA SER A 116 -15.01 17.49 -1.79
C SER A 116 -16.06 18.45 -2.35
N ASP A 117 -15.80 19.76 -2.30
CA ASP A 117 -16.65 20.76 -2.98
C ASP A 117 -16.30 20.93 -4.47
N HIS A 118 -15.16 20.40 -4.92
CA HIS A 118 -14.72 20.57 -6.30
C HIS A 118 -15.30 19.49 -7.22
N PRO A 119 -16.07 19.84 -8.26
CA PRO A 119 -16.67 18.86 -9.17
C PRO A 119 -15.62 18.06 -9.96
N ARG A 120 -14.43 18.64 -10.17
CA ARG A 120 -13.30 18.02 -10.86
C ARG A 120 -12.51 17.02 -10.02
N SER A 121 -12.87 16.80 -8.75
CA SER A 121 -12.07 15.97 -7.85
C SER A 121 -11.93 14.53 -8.35
N SER A 122 -10.71 14.00 -8.25
CA SER A 122 -10.44 12.64 -8.72
C SER A 122 -11.01 11.61 -7.76
N VAL A 123 -11.66 10.58 -8.30
CA VAL A 123 -12.36 9.53 -7.53
C VAL A 123 -11.71 8.17 -7.70
N GLN A 124 -11.87 7.30 -6.70
CA GLN A 124 -11.38 5.92 -6.75
C GLN A 124 -12.21 5.03 -7.68
N TYR A 125 -11.61 3.94 -8.15
CA TYR A 125 -12.27 2.91 -8.96
C TYR A 125 -13.56 2.38 -8.31
N HIS A 126 -14.61 2.18 -9.12
CA HIS A 126 -15.89 1.64 -8.64
C HIS A 126 -15.76 0.19 -8.15
N VAL A 127 -16.46 -0.14 -7.07
CA VAL A 127 -16.54 -1.53 -6.55
C VAL A 127 -17.78 -2.27 -7.03
N GLN A 128 -18.78 -1.51 -7.49
CA GLN A 128 -19.99 -2.06 -8.12
C GLN A 128 -20.34 -1.21 -9.34
N TYR A 129 -20.73 -1.87 -10.42
CA TYR A 129 -21.26 -1.22 -11.62
C TYR A 129 -22.21 -2.15 -12.36
N GLY A 130 -22.94 -1.63 -13.32
CA GLY A 130 -23.81 -2.41 -14.17
C GLY A 130 -24.44 -1.58 -15.27
N SER A 131 -25.07 -2.26 -16.22
CA SER A 131 -25.86 -1.65 -17.28
C SER A 131 -27.34 -1.94 -17.06
N PHE A 132 -28.18 -1.03 -17.52
CA PHE A 132 -29.63 -1.14 -17.48
C PHE A 132 -30.22 -0.44 -18.70
N SER A 133 -31.39 -0.86 -19.14
CA SER A 133 -32.17 -0.17 -20.16
C SER A 133 -33.20 0.75 -19.51
N MET A 134 -33.53 1.82 -20.22
CA MET A 134 -34.61 2.74 -19.87
C MET A 134 -35.59 2.82 -21.02
N ASN A 135 -36.88 2.69 -20.73
CA ASN A 135 -37.93 3.00 -21.68
C ASN A 135 -38.17 4.51 -21.69
N MET A 136 -37.71 5.18 -22.75
CA MET A 136 -37.80 6.63 -22.85
C MET A 136 -39.23 7.12 -23.12
N SER A 137 -40.17 6.23 -23.52
CA SER A 137 -41.58 6.62 -23.57
C SER A 137 -42.13 6.91 -22.19
N ASP A 138 -41.72 6.11 -21.19
CA ASP A 138 -42.21 6.18 -19.82
C ASP A 138 -41.53 7.31 -19.04
N ALA A 139 -40.35 7.74 -19.51
CA ALA A 139 -39.58 8.85 -18.95
C ALA A 139 -40.05 10.25 -19.42
N ARG A 140 -41.12 10.33 -20.23
CA ARG A 140 -41.70 11.61 -20.67
C ARG A 140 -42.71 12.09 -19.62
N GLY A 141 -42.46 13.25 -19.03
CA GLY A 141 -43.32 13.81 -17.99
C GLY A 141 -43.45 15.33 -18.06
N ALA A 142 -44.24 15.87 -17.15
CA ALA A 142 -44.43 17.31 -17.02
C ALA A 142 -43.10 18.03 -16.71
N THR A 143 -42.99 19.28 -17.15
CA THR A 143 -41.80 20.14 -16.94
C THR A 143 -41.68 20.70 -15.51
N ALA A 144 -42.63 20.36 -14.63
CA ALA A 144 -42.64 20.83 -13.24
C ALA A 144 -41.46 20.24 -12.44
N PRO A 145 -40.94 20.96 -11.42
CA PRO A 145 -39.87 20.45 -10.57
C PRO A 145 -40.29 19.16 -9.87
N LEU A 146 -39.44 18.13 -9.95
CA LEU A 146 -39.68 16.86 -9.28
C LEU A 146 -39.66 17.07 -7.75
N SER A 147 -40.78 16.77 -7.07
CA SER A 147 -40.77 16.61 -5.61
C SER A 147 -40.11 15.28 -5.26
N VAL A 148 -38.95 15.32 -4.60
CA VAL A 148 -38.27 14.11 -4.13
C VAL A 148 -39.03 13.55 -2.93
N ASP A 149 -39.89 12.56 -3.15
CA ASP A 149 -40.48 11.78 -2.06
C ASP A 149 -39.50 10.66 -1.66
N LEU A 150 -38.80 10.88 -0.54
CA LEU A 150 -37.84 9.91 0.01
C LEU A 150 -38.51 8.69 0.65
N ALA A 151 -39.82 8.76 0.93
CA ALA A 151 -40.64 7.71 1.53
C ALA A 151 -41.33 6.81 0.48
N ARG A 152 -41.45 7.27 -0.77
CA ARG A 152 -42.01 6.46 -1.86
C ARG A 152 -41.15 5.21 -2.10
N GLN A 153 -41.82 4.06 -2.17
CA GLN A 153 -41.21 2.75 -2.37
C GLN A 153 -40.37 2.71 -3.66
N ARG A 154 -39.26 1.96 -3.58
CA ARG A 154 -38.27 1.73 -4.63
C ARG A 154 -38.81 0.73 -5.66
N ALA A 155 -39.78 1.13 -6.47
CA ALA A 155 -40.18 0.35 -7.63
C ALA A 155 -39.33 0.73 -8.84
N ASN A 156 -38.92 -0.26 -9.63
CA ASN A 156 -38.41 0.00 -10.96
C ASN A 156 -39.59 0.35 -11.85
N ASP A 157 -39.56 1.53 -12.46
CA ASP A 157 -40.60 2.02 -13.37
C ASP A 157 -39.90 2.47 -14.65
N GLY A 158 -40.23 1.84 -15.78
CA GLY A 158 -39.58 2.08 -17.06
C GLY A 158 -38.08 1.73 -17.13
N THR A 159 -37.54 0.90 -16.23
CA THR A 159 -36.12 0.50 -16.26
C THR A 159 -35.90 -1.00 -16.01
N GLU A 160 -34.99 -1.64 -16.76
CA GLU A 160 -34.63 -3.05 -16.61
C GLU A 160 -33.11 -3.22 -16.41
N LEU A 161 -32.71 -3.90 -15.34
CA LEU A 161 -31.30 -4.16 -15.05
C LEU A 161 -30.77 -5.29 -15.95
N THR A 162 -29.85 -4.96 -16.86
CA THR A 162 -29.29 -5.92 -17.83
C THR A 162 -28.06 -6.63 -17.28
N ALA A 163 -27.17 -5.91 -16.58
CA ALA A 163 -25.96 -6.50 -16.01
C ALA A 163 -25.61 -5.90 -14.66
N ARG A 164 -25.04 -6.72 -13.77
CA ARG A 164 -24.56 -6.29 -12.45
C ARG A 164 -23.25 -6.96 -12.11
N PHE A 165 -22.27 -6.14 -11.76
CA PHE A 165 -20.95 -6.57 -11.34
C PHE A 165 -20.63 -5.98 -9.97
N ILE A 166 -20.22 -6.84 -9.04
CA ILE A 166 -19.88 -6.48 -7.66
C ILE A 166 -18.44 -6.84 -7.33
N ARG A 167 -17.91 -6.25 -6.25
CA ARG A 167 -16.56 -6.54 -5.71
C ARG A 167 -15.43 -6.32 -6.72
N LYS A 168 -15.57 -5.29 -7.55
CA LYS A 168 -14.56 -4.91 -8.53
C LYS A 168 -13.41 -4.19 -7.83
N ALA A 169 -12.21 -4.42 -8.35
CA ALA A 169 -10.97 -3.91 -7.77
C ALA A 169 -10.09 -3.29 -8.84
N ASP A 170 -9.31 -2.29 -8.46
CA ASP A 170 -8.26 -1.74 -9.31
C ASP A 170 -7.04 -2.67 -9.32
N VAL A 171 -7.08 -3.64 -10.24
CA VAL A 171 -6.04 -4.67 -10.38
C VAL A 171 -4.70 -4.05 -10.75
N LEU A 172 -4.65 -3.02 -11.60
CA LEU A 172 -3.38 -2.44 -12.04
C LEU A 172 -2.69 -1.71 -10.87
N ALA A 173 -3.42 -0.86 -10.14
CA ALA A 173 -2.85 -0.21 -8.96
C ALA A 173 -2.40 -1.23 -7.90
N THR A 174 -3.17 -2.31 -7.72
CA THR A 174 -2.83 -3.40 -6.79
C THR A 174 -1.55 -4.11 -7.21
N VAL A 175 -1.41 -4.50 -8.48
CA VAL A 175 -0.21 -5.17 -8.99
C VAL A 175 1.02 -4.26 -8.90
N HIS A 176 0.90 -2.96 -9.26
CA HIS A 176 1.97 -1.99 -9.08
C HIS A 176 2.46 -1.95 -7.63
N ALA A 177 1.52 -1.81 -6.67
CA ALA A 177 1.85 -1.73 -5.25
C ALA A 177 2.51 -3.02 -4.74
N VAL A 178 1.96 -4.19 -5.09
CA VAL A 178 2.53 -5.49 -4.68
C VAL A 178 3.94 -5.66 -5.23
N CYS A 179 4.17 -5.43 -6.53
CA CYS A 179 5.51 -5.51 -7.13
C CYS A 179 6.50 -4.58 -6.42
N MET A 180 6.12 -3.32 -6.20
CA MET A 180 7.00 -2.32 -5.59
C MET A 180 7.33 -2.63 -4.12
N VAL A 181 6.33 -3.00 -3.31
CA VAL A 181 6.55 -3.40 -1.91
C VAL A 181 7.41 -4.66 -1.84
N MET A 182 7.12 -5.68 -2.65
CA MET A 182 7.92 -6.90 -2.70
C MET A 182 9.38 -6.60 -3.06
N ALA A 183 9.63 -5.79 -4.08
CA ALA A 183 10.99 -5.45 -4.51
C ALA A 183 11.75 -4.65 -3.44
N PHE A 184 11.19 -3.53 -2.97
CA PHE A 184 11.91 -2.58 -2.11
C PHE A 184 11.95 -2.99 -0.63
N VAL A 185 10.93 -3.67 -0.13
CA VAL A 185 10.85 -4.06 1.29
C VAL A 185 11.36 -5.47 1.53
N LEU A 186 11.23 -6.39 0.57
CA LEU A 186 11.62 -7.79 0.80
C LEU A 186 12.84 -8.21 0.00
N VAL A 187 12.77 -8.19 -1.33
CA VAL A 187 13.79 -8.84 -2.18
C VAL A 187 15.13 -8.08 -2.16
N MET A 188 15.13 -6.75 -2.32
CA MET A 188 16.37 -5.97 -2.28
C MET A 188 17.06 -6.05 -0.89
N PRO A 189 16.36 -5.83 0.25
CA PRO A 189 16.98 -5.96 1.57
C PRO A 189 17.46 -7.38 1.87
N LEU A 190 16.75 -8.42 1.42
CA LEU A 190 17.18 -9.81 1.59
C LEU A 190 18.57 -10.04 0.98
N GLY A 191 18.80 -9.58 -0.25
CA GLY A 191 20.11 -9.69 -0.90
C GLY A 191 21.23 -8.96 -0.14
N ALA A 192 20.93 -7.85 0.53
CA ALA A 192 21.90 -7.14 1.37
C ALA A 192 22.18 -7.88 2.70
N VAL A 193 21.17 -8.51 3.30
CA VAL A 193 21.33 -9.33 4.51
C VAL A 193 22.18 -10.57 4.22
N MET A 194 21.94 -11.26 3.09
CA MET A 194 22.72 -12.44 2.70
C MET A 194 24.22 -12.15 2.57
N LEU A 195 24.61 -10.97 2.07
CA LEU A 195 26.01 -10.54 2.06
C LEU A 195 26.59 -10.41 3.47
N ARG A 196 25.84 -9.83 4.42
CA ARG A 196 26.31 -9.64 5.82
C ARG A 196 26.39 -10.95 6.60
N LEU A 197 25.56 -11.94 6.26
CA LEU A 197 25.51 -13.21 6.96
C LEU A 197 26.54 -14.22 6.43
N GLY A 198 26.78 -14.27 5.12
CA GLY A 198 27.61 -15.33 4.52
C GLY A 198 28.54 -14.88 3.39
N HIS A 199 28.74 -13.57 3.17
CA HIS A 199 29.57 -13.04 2.07
C HIS A 199 29.15 -13.60 0.70
N ALA A 200 27.85 -13.86 0.54
CA ALA A 200 27.31 -14.65 -0.54
C ALA A 200 27.04 -13.80 -1.80
N VAL A 201 28.10 -13.41 -2.49
CA VAL A 201 28.09 -12.48 -3.63
C VAL A 201 27.17 -12.94 -4.78
N ARG A 202 27.15 -14.25 -5.07
CA ARG A 202 26.28 -14.83 -6.12
C ARG A 202 24.79 -14.67 -5.79
N TRP A 203 24.41 -14.92 -4.54
CA TRP A 203 23.03 -14.79 -4.08
C TRP A 203 22.58 -13.33 -4.03
N HIS A 204 23.49 -12.42 -3.69
CA HIS A 204 23.24 -10.99 -3.83
C HIS A 204 22.94 -10.63 -5.28
N ALA A 205 23.80 -11.00 -6.22
CA ALA A 205 23.58 -10.72 -7.63
C ALA A 205 22.24 -11.31 -8.12
N LEU A 206 21.91 -12.55 -7.76
CA LEU A 206 20.65 -13.19 -8.17
C LEU A 206 19.42 -12.46 -7.62
N THR A 207 19.42 -12.13 -6.32
CA THR A 207 18.30 -11.42 -5.66
C THR A 207 18.16 -9.98 -6.15
N GLN A 208 19.26 -9.29 -6.45
CA GLN A 208 19.18 -7.94 -7.04
C GLN A 208 18.68 -7.99 -8.49
N SER A 209 19.09 -8.99 -9.28
CA SER A 209 18.56 -9.20 -10.63
C SER A 209 17.07 -9.50 -10.63
N SER A 210 16.59 -10.36 -9.72
CA SER A 210 15.15 -10.62 -9.62
C SER A 210 14.37 -9.38 -9.15
N ALA A 211 14.88 -8.63 -8.17
CA ALA A 211 14.29 -7.37 -7.74
C ALA A 211 14.21 -6.35 -8.89
N MET A 212 15.25 -6.25 -9.72
CA MET A 212 15.27 -5.36 -10.89
C MET A 212 14.12 -5.67 -11.85
N VAL A 213 13.94 -6.94 -12.20
CA VAL A 213 12.84 -7.36 -13.10
C VAL A 213 11.48 -6.97 -12.51
N VAL A 214 11.28 -7.23 -11.20
CA VAL A 214 10.03 -6.87 -10.52
C VAL A 214 9.81 -5.35 -10.48
N VAL A 215 10.86 -4.54 -10.31
CA VAL A 215 10.75 -3.07 -10.38
C VAL A 215 10.36 -2.61 -11.77
N ILE A 216 10.94 -3.17 -12.83
CA ILE A 216 10.59 -2.82 -14.22
C ILE A 216 9.12 -3.15 -14.50
N VAL A 217 8.66 -4.34 -14.12
CA VAL A 217 7.26 -4.75 -14.26
C VAL A 217 6.34 -3.82 -13.47
N GLY A 218 6.65 -3.59 -12.19
CA GLY A 218 5.87 -2.70 -11.34
C GLY A 218 5.83 -1.27 -11.89
N PHE A 219 6.94 -0.77 -12.44
CA PHE A 219 7.02 0.58 -13.02
C PHE A 219 6.13 0.69 -14.26
N GLY A 220 6.22 -0.28 -15.18
CA GLY A 220 5.35 -0.33 -16.37
C GLY A 220 3.86 -0.38 -16.00
N VAL A 221 3.49 -1.19 -15.02
CA VAL A 221 2.11 -1.24 -14.50
C VAL A 221 1.70 0.08 -13.82
N GLY A 222 2.63 0.75 -13.14
CA GLY A 222 2.40 2.08 -12.53
C GLY A 222 2.14 3.16 -13.58
N VAL A 223 2.87 3.14 -14.70
CA VAL A 223 2.63 4.01 -15.85
C VAL A 223 1.25 3.73 -16.46
N ALA A 224 0.90 2.46 -16.68
CA ALA A 224 -0.42 2.08 -17.20
C ALA A 224 -1.56 2.51 -16.26
N THR A 225 -1.38 2.38 -14.95
CA THR A 225 -2.33 2.88 -13.94
C THR A 225 -2.44 4.40 -13.99
N SER A 226 -1.34 5.11 -14.19
CA SER A 226 -1.30 6.58 -14.22
C SER A 226 -2.15 7.16 -15.35
N LEU A 227 -2.23 6.47 -16.49
CA LEU A 227 -3.06 6.89 -17.62
C LEU A 227 -4.57 6.69 -17.39
N ARG A 228 -4.98 5.97 -16.34
CA ARG A 228 -6.40 5.70 -16.04
C ARG A 228 -7.06 6.73 -15.13
N TYR A 229 -6.32 7.60 -14.47
CA TYR A 229 -6.90 8.59 -13.55
C TYR A 229 -6.54 10.02 -13.94
N GLN A 230 -7.45 10.94 -13.62
CA GLN A 230 -7.27 12.37 -13.84
C GLN A 230 -6.09 12.92 -13.04
N ARG A 231 -6.01 12.54 -11.76
CA ARG A 231 -4.93 12.94 -10.85
C ARG A 231 -3.52 12.47 -11.22
N SER A 232 -3.38 11.53 -12.18
CA SER A 232 -2.11 10.86 -12.47
C SER A 232 -1.67 10.93 -13.92
N ARG A 233 -2.55 11.29 -14.86
CA ARG A 233 -2.19 11.30 -16.30
C ARG A 233 -1.05 12.28 -16.64
N GLY A 234 -0.87 13.33 -15.83
CA GLY A 234 0.13 14.37 -16.03
C GLY A 234 1.55 14.02 -15.56
N PHE A 235 1.72 12.92 -14.83
CA PHE A 235 3.02 12.52 -14.24
C PHE A 235 3.69 13.61 -13.36
N ASP A 236 2.89 14.47 -12.76
CA ASP A 236 3.31 15.65 -12.00
C ASP A 236 3.22 15.47 -10.48
N SER A 237 2.68 14.34 -10.00
CA SER A 237 2.62 14.05 -8.57
C SER A 237 4.01 13.71 -7.99
N TYR A 238 4.22 14.04 -6.72
CA TYR A 238 5.47 13.70 -6.01
C TYR A 238 5.80 12.20 -6.06
N HIS A 239 4.80 11.33 -5.97
CA HIS A 239 4.99 9.88 -6.07
C HIS A 239 5.52 9.45 -7.44
N GLN A 240 5.01 10.06 -8.52
CA GLN A 240 5.41 9.74 -9.89
C GLN A 240 6.81 10.27 -10.20
N ILE A 241 7.06 11.55 -9.91
CA ILE A 241 8.37 12.19 -10.14
C ILE A 241 9.46 11.44 -9.37
N LEU A 242 9.25 11.21 -8.07
CA LEU A 242 10.21 10.51 -7.23
C LEU A 242 10.37 9.04 -7.68
N GLY A 243 9.28 8.36 -8.04
CA GLY A 243 9.30 6.99 -8.56
C GLY A 243 10.10 6.84 -9.86
N ILE A 244 9.97 7.77 -10.79
CA ILE A 244 10.77 7.80 -12.04
C ILE A 244 12.26 7.98 -11.71
N ILE A 245 12.61 8.95 -10.87
CA ILE A 245 13.99 9.20 -10.44
C ILE A 245 14.57 7.94 -9.80
N ILE A 246 13.88 7.35 -8.82
CA ILE A 246 14.33 6.13 -8.13
C ILE A 246 14.54 4.99 -9.13
N THR A 247 13.64 4.82 -10.11
CA THR A 247 13.76 3.76 -11.12
C THR A 247 15.02 3.95 -11.98
N ILE A 248 15.35 5.17 -12.38
CA ILE A 248 16.61 5.49 -13.08
C ILE A 248 17.82 5.13 -12.21
N PHE A 249 17.79 5.51 -10.91
CA PHE A 249 18.86 5.16 -9.98
C PHE A 249 18.99 3.65 -9.75
N VAL A 250 17.89 2.90 -9.71
CA VAL A 250 17.89 1.43 -9.62
C VAL A 250 18.57 0.82 -10.83
N LEU A 251 18.25 1.27 -12.05
CA LEU A 251 18.90 0.84 -13.29
C LEU A 251 20.40 1.13 -13.26
N GLY A 252 20.79 2.36 -12.89
CA GLY A 252 22.20 2.74 -12.74
C GLY A 252 22.93 1.90 -11.68
N GLN A 253 22.30 1.65 -10.54
CA GLN A 253 22.83 0.85 -9.45
C GLN A 253 23.08 -0.61 -9.87
N PHE A 254 22.20 -1.18 -10.69
CA PHE A 254 22.36 -2.51 -11.24
C PHE A 254 23.52 -2.60 -12.23
N CYS A 255 23.60 -1.66 -13.18
CA CYS A 255 24.74 -1.57 -14.10
C CYS A 255 26.08 -1.44 -13.34
N LEU A 256 26.10 -0.58 -12.31
CA LEU A 256 27.26 -0.37 -11.45
C LEU A 256 27.64 -1.64 -10.68
N GLY A 257 26.66 -2.33 -10.10
CA GLY A 257 26.86 -3.58 -9.37
C GLY A 257 27.38 -4.69 -10.29
N PHE A 258 26.77 -4.83 -11.46
CA PHE A 258 27.16 -5.80 -12.47
C PHE A 258 28.60 -5.61 -12.94
N TYR A 259 29.00 -4.38 -13.25
CA TYR A 259 30.40 -4.07 -13.60
C TYR A 259 31.34 -4.39 -12.43
N ASN A 260 30.99 -3.98 -11.20
CA ASN A 260 31.79 -4.24 -10.01
C ASN A 260 31.95 -5.75 -9.72
N HIS A 261 30.96 -6.58 -10.04
CA HIS A 261 31.06 -8.04 -9.88
C HIS A 261 31.99 -8.71 -10.90
N ARG A 262 32.23 -8.09 -12.05
CA ARG A 262 33.15 -8.62 -13.09
C ARG A 262 34.60 -8.16 -12.93
N LEU A 263 34.82 -7.06 -12.20
CA LEU A 263 36.17 -6.63 -11.89
C LEU A 263 36.84 -7.61 -10.92
N PRO A 264 38.11 -7.98 -11.13
CA PRO A 264 38.86 -8.77 -10.17
C PRO A 264 38.96 -8.03 -8.83
N PRO A 265 39.02 -8.73 -7.68
CA PRO A 265 39.09 -8.10 -6.36
C PRO A 265 40.29 -7.14 -6.32
N PRO A 266 40.06 -5.81 -6.27
CA PRO A 266 41.16 -4.87 -6.40
C PRO A 266 41.93 -4.82 -5.08
N ARG A 267 43.27 -4.68 -5.13
CA ARG A 267 44.12 -4.46 -3.95
C ARG A 267 43.69 -3.24 -3.12
N ARG A 268 42.97 -2.28 -3.72
CA ARG A 268 42.32 -1.12 -3.08
C ARG A 268 40.90 -0.93 -3.63
N ARG A 269 39.95 -0.51 -2.78
CA ARG A 269 38.55 -0.26 -3.20
C ARG A 269 38.47 0.80 -4.30
N THR A 270 37.85 0.47 -5.43
CA THR A 270 37.55 1.43 -6.51
C THR A 270 36.49 2.44 -6.06
N LEU A 271 36.39 3.58 -6.76
CA LEU A 271 35.32 4.56 -6.53
C LEU A 271 33.93 3.91 -6.68
N ILE A 272 33.78 3.00 -7.64
CA ILE A 272 32.59 2.19 -7.88
C ILE A 272 32.21 1.37 -6.63
N SER A 273 33.18 0.66 -6.04
CA SER A 273 32.94 -0.15 -4.83
C SER A 273 32.59 0.71 -3.60
N LYS A 274 32.92 2.00 -3.59
CA LYS A 274 32.52 2.95 -2.52
C LYS A 274 31.16 3.58 -2.80
N ALA A 275 30.86 3.92 -4.05
CA ALA A 275 29.62 4.58 -4.46
C ALA A 275 28.41 3.62 -4.39
N HIS A 276 28.56 2.40 -4.92
CA HIS A 276 27.48 1.41 -4.98
C HIS A 276 26.72 1.21 -3.65
N PRO A 277 27.38 0.94 -2.49
CA PRO A 277 26.65 0.75 -1.24
C PRO A 277 25.95 2.01 -0.71
N TRP A 278 26.41 3.22 -1.05
CA TRP A 278 25.75 4.47 -0.65
C TRP A 278 24.55 4.78 -1.53
N VAL A 279 24.70 4.65 -2.85
CA VAL A 279 23.59 4.81 -3.81
C VAL A 279 22.46 3.83 -3.47
N GLY A 280 22.79 2.57 -3.19
CA GLY A 280 21.81 1.57 -2.76
C GLY A 280 21.04 1.96 -1.48
N ARG A 281 21.69 2.62 -0.51
CA ARG A 281 21.00 3.09 0.72
C ARG A 281 19.99 4.20 0.42
N PHE A 282 20.37 5.17 -0.42
CA PHE A 282 19.47 6.24 -0.83
C PHE A 282 18.29 5.70 -1.63
N ILE A 283 18.51 4.76 -2.56
CA ILE A 283 17.45 4.09 -3.32
C ILE A 283 16.44 3.42 -2.39
N ILE A 284 16.89 2.64 -1.41
CA ILE A 284 15.97 1.96 -0.49
C ILE A 284 15.21 2.96 0.38
N PHE A 285 15.90 3.97 0.91
CA PHE A 285 15.27 5.00 1.73
C PHE A 285 14.19 5.76 0.96
N PHE A 286 14.52 6.33 -0.19
CA PHE A 286 13.57 7.06 -1.02
C PHE A 286 12.51 6.15 -1.64
N GLY A 287 12.83 4.90 -1.95
CA GLY A 287 11.87 3.89 -2.41
C GLY A 287 10.78 3.60 -1.38
N ILE A 288 11.15 3.44 -0.12
CA ILE A 288 10.21 3.26 0.98
C ILE A 288 9.34 4.51 1.17
N MET A 289 9.95 5.70 1.20
CA MET A 289 9.21 6.98 1.28
C MET A 289 8.23 7.13 0.10
N ASN A 290 8.67 6.77 -1.10
CA ASN A 290 7.83 6.79 -2.29
C ASN A 290 6.63 5.82 -2.19
N GLY A 291 6.79 4.69 -1.52
CA GLY A 291 5.69 3.77 -1.22
C GLY A 291 4.60 4.40 -0.33
N PHE A 292 4.98 5.16 0.69
CA PHE A 292 4.02 5.91 1.52
C PHE A 292 3.29 7.00 0.73
N LEU A 293 4.03 7.73 -0.10
CA LEU A 293 3.45 8.71 -1.01
C LEU A 293 2.47 8.03 -1.99
N GLY A 294 2.82 6.85 -2.50
CA GLY A 294 1.98 6.07 -3.42
C GLY A 294 0.66 5.62 -2.82
N PHE A 295 0.64 5.11 -1.59
CA PHE A 295 -0.62 4.71 -0.93
C PHE A 295 -1.52 5.91 -0.59
N THR A 296 -0.91 7.05 -0.25
CA THR A 296 -1.65 8.30 -0.04
C THR A 296 -2.21 8.82 -1.36
N PHE A 297 -1.38 8.86 -2.41
CA PHE A 297 -1.76 9.25 -3.77
C PHE A 297 -2.86 8.36 -4.34
N GLY A 298 -2.84 7.06 -4.02
CA GLY A 298 -3.89 6.10 -4.39
C GLY A 298 -5.21 6.25 -3.61
N MET A 299 -5.32 7.20 -2.67
CA MET A 299 -6.43 7.34 -1.72
C MET A 299 -6.65 6.10 -0.84
N ASN A 300 -5.59 5.36 -0.52
CA ASN A 300 -5.66 4.12 0.26
C ASN A 300 -4.73 4.14 1.48
N ARG A 301 -4.88 5.17 2.34
CA ARG A 301 -4.00 5.41 3.51
C ARG A 301 -3.91 4.23 4.49
N ARG A 302 -4.93 3.37 4.55
CA ARG A 302 -4.89 2.11 5.33
C ARG A 302 -3.70 1.22 4.99
N TYR A 303 -3.31 1.14 3.72
CA TYR A 303 -2.17 0.32 3.30
C TYR A 303 -0.83 0.97 3.60
N ALA A 304 -0.78 2.30 3.77
CA ALA A 304 0.39 2.99 4.30
C ALA A 304 0.70 2.53 5.74
N ILE A 305 -0.32 2.32 6.57
CA ILE A 305 -0.16 1.80 7.94
C ILE A 305 0.37 0.35 7.90
N ILE A 306 -0.18 -0.48 7.01
CA ILE A 306 0.28 -1.86 6.81
C ILE A 306 1.75 -1.87 6.34
N LEU A 307 2.13 -0.98 5.42
CA LEU A 307 3.51 -0.82 4.97
C LEU A 307 4.43 -0.45 6.15
N ALA A 308 4.04 0.49 7.01
CA ALA A 308 4.80 0.84 8.21
C ALA A 308 5.00 -0.37 9.13
N ALA A 309 3.95 -1.14 9.39
CA ALA A 309 4.02 -2.36 10.21
C ALA A 309 4.99 -3.40 9.59
N LEU A 310 4.95 -3.60 8.27
CA LEU A 310 5.87 -4.49 7.56
C LEU A 310 7.33 -4.03 7.67
N ILE A 311 7.59 -2.73 7.56
CA ILE A 311 8.94 -2.17 7.71
C ILE A 311 9.46 -2.38 9.14
N ILE A 312 8.63 -2.12 10.15
CA ILE A 312 9.00 -2.35 11.56
C ILE A 312 9.32 -3.83 11.78
N ALA A 313 8.48 -4.75 11.31
CA ALA A 313 8.70 -6.18 11.40
C ALA A 313 10.01 -6.60 10.72
N MET A 314 10.30 -6.07 9.53
CA MET A 314 11.57 -6.31 8.83
C MET A 314 12.77 -5.78 9.63
N CYS A 315 12.70 -4.57 10.16
CA CYS A 315 13.77 -3.99 10.97
C CYS A 315 14.06 -4.83 12.22
N VAL A 316 13.02 -5.31 12.91
CA VAL A 316 13.14 -6.23 14.05
C VAL A 316 13.78 -7.54 13.61
N ALA A 317 13.35 -8.14 12.49
CA ALA A 317 13.94 -9.37 11.97
C ALA A 317 15.43 -9.19 11.62
N ILE A 318 15.81 -8.08 10.98
CA ILE A 318 17.20 -7.76 10.67
C ILE A 318 18.01 -7.56 11.97
N PHE A 319 17.45 -6.90 12.97
CA PHE A 319 18.11 -6.72 14.27
C PHE A 319 18.35 -8.06 14.97
N LEU A 320 17.31 -8.90 15.07
CA LEU A 320 17.39 -10.23 15.70
C LEU A 320 18.38 -11.15 14.99
N THR A 321 18.43 -11.13 13.65
CA THR A 321 19.39 -11.94 12.89
C THR A 321 20.85 -11.49 13.14
N ILE A 322 21.10 -10.17 13.22
CA ILE A 322 22.43 -9.63 13.51
C ILE A 322 22.86 -9.96 14.95
N VAL A 323 21.99 -9.73 15.94
CA VAL A 323 22.27 -10.00 17.36
C VAL A 323 22.42 -11.50 17.60
N GLY A 324 21.51 -12.31 17.06
CA GLY A 324 21.56 -13.77 17.16
C GLY A 324 22.84 -14.35 16.59
N LYS A 325 23.28 -13.89 15.40
CA LYS A 325 24.58 -14.31 14.83
C LYS A 325 25.74 -13.94 15.76
N ARG A 326 25.78 -12.69 16.27
CA ARG A 326 26.84 -12.26 17.21
C ARG A 326 26.85 -13.10 18.49
N PHE A 327 25.68 -13.43 19.04
CA PHE A 327 25.56 -14.27 20.23
C PHE A 327 26.04 -15.71 19.97
N LEU A 328 25.62 -16.32 18.85
CA LEU A 328 26.06 -17.67 18.47
C LEU A 328 27.58 -17.73 18.22
N THR A 329 28.16 -16.74 17.54
CA THR A 329 29.61 -16.67 17.31
C THR A 329 30.37 -16.57 18.64
N ARG A 330 29.97 -15.67 19.54
CA ARG A 330 30.57 -15.55 20.88
C ARG A 330 30.46 -16.85 21.69
N ARG A 331 29.33 -17.56 21.58
CA ARG A 331 29.13 -18.85 22.27
C ARG A 331 30.03 -19.95 21.68
N ARG A 332 30.22 -19.98 20.37
CA ARG A 332 31.15 -20.91 19.70
C ARG A 332 32.59 -20.63 20.09
N GLU A 333 33.00 -19.37 20.16
CA GLU A 333 34.34 -18.97 20.62
C GLU A 333 34.57 -19.39 22.08
N ARG A 334 33.61 -19.16 22.98
CA ARG A 334 33.69 -19.61 24.39
C ARG A 334 33.78 -21.14 24.51
N ARG A 335 32.99 -21.89 23.72
CA ARG A 335 33.04 -23.37 23.69
C ARG A 335 34.36 -23.90 23.08
N GLY A 336 34.89 -23.23 22.05
CA GLY A 336 36.17 -23.54 21.46
C GLY A 336 37.35 -23.25 22.38
N ALA A 337 37.30 -22.12 23.11
CA ALA A 337 38.28 -21.79 24.15
C ALA A 337 38.27 -22.85 25.26
N SER A 338 37.09 -23.24 25.78
CA SER A 338 36.98 -24.31 26.79
C SER A 338 37.51 -25.68 26.30
N ARG A 339 37.44 -25.98 25.00
CA ARG A 339 37.97 -27.22 24.41
C ARG A 339 39.49 -27.18 24.21
N ASN A 340 40.07 -26.01 23.95
CA ASN A 340 41.52 -25.82 23.87
C ASN A 340 42.19 -25.57 25.24
N SER A 341 41.39 -25.26 26.27
CA SER A 341 41.83 -25.15 27.67
C SER A 341 41.65 -26.45 28.47
N ALA A 342 41.26 -27.57 27.84
CA ALA A 342 41.42 -28.88 28.46
C ALA A 342 42.93 -29.10 28.69
N PRO A 343 43.36 -29.50 29.90
CA PRO A 343 44.78 -29.64 30.22
C PRO A 343 45.41 -30.58 29.20
N ARG A 344 46.60 -30.20 28.71
CA ARG A 344 47.48 -31.00 27.87
C ARG A 344 48.09 -32.15 28.68
N SER A 345 47.28 -32.90 29.43
CA SER A 345 47.66 -34.12 30.12
C SER A 345 47.24 -35.32 29.28
N MET A 346 48.25 -36.10 28.87
CA MET A 346 48.14 -37.38 28.16
C MET A 346 47.56 -37.34 26.75
N ARG A 347 48.35 -36.82 25.80
CA ARG A 347 48.53 -37.58 24.57
C ARG A 347 49.66 -38.56 24.83
N ALA A 348 49.32 -39.80 25.16
CA ALA A 348 50.30 -40.88 25.21
C ALA A 348 50.95 -40.96 23.82
N SER A 349 52.25 -40.66 23.76
CA SER A 349 53.08 -41.13 22.65
C SER A 349 53.04 -42.65 22.68
N PRO A 350 52.77 -43.35 21.57
CA PRO A 350 53.04 -44.77 21.49
C PRO A 350 54.56 -44.93 21.37
N SER A 351 55.26 -44.86 22.50
CA SER A 351 56.66 -45.26 22.59
C SER A 351 56.74 -46.78 22.69
N GLY A 352 56.87 -47.42 21.53
CA GLY A 352 57.31 -48.81 21.44
C GLY A 352 58.54 -48.89 20.55
N ARG A 353 59.73 -48.66 21.10
CA ARG A 353 61.01 -49.22 20.59
C ARG A 353 61.99 -49.48 21.74
N PRO A 354 62.72 -50.61 21.75
CA PRO A 354 63.57 -50.99 22.87
C PRO A 354 64.88 -50.20 22.90
N PHE A 355 65.42 -50.14 24.11
CA PHE A 355 66.68 -49.54 24.52
C PHE A 355 67.88 -50.10 23.74
N GLU A 356 68.60 -49.23 23.04
CA GLU A 356 69.90 -49.54 22.43
C GLU A 356 70.99 -48.67 23.09
N ARG A 357 72.07 -49.35 23.50
CA ARG A 357 73.16 -48.85 24.34
C ARG A 357 73.87 -47.63 23.74
N LEU A 358 74.08 -46.61 24.56
CA LEU A 358 75.01 -45.50 24.29
C LEU A 358 76.48 -45.96 24.51
N PRO A 359 77.43 -45.64 23.61
CA PRO A 359 78.84 -45.78 23.89
C PRO A 359 79.34 -44.65 24.80
N THR A 360 80.12 -45.03 25.82
CA THR A 360 80.92 -44.16 26.68
C THR A 360 82.02 -43.45 25.90
N TYR A 361 82.13 -42.12 26.04
CA TYR A 361 83.30 -41.33 25.61
C TYR A 361 84.06 -40.81 26.85
N PRO A 362 85.40 -40.80 26.84
CA PRO A 362 86.23 -40.43 27.99
C PRO A 362 86.28 -38.90 28.23
N PRO A 363 86.69 -38.47 29.45
CA PRO A 363 86.62 -37.07 29.86
C PRO A 363 87.86 -36.26 29.46
N HIS A 364 87.65 -34.94 29.40
CA HIS A 364 88.59 -33.82 29.60
C HIS A 364 88.87 -32.87 28.42
N GLY A 365 88.58 -31.59 28.68
CA GLY A 365 89.06 -30.39 27.99
C GLY A 365 88.28 -29.16 28.46
N PRO A 366 88.90 -28.13 29.08
CA PRO A 366 88.18 -26.91 29.47
C PRO A 366 87.79 -26.08 28.23
N PRO A 367 86.66 -25.35 28.27
CA PRO A 367 86.18 -24.56 27.13
C PRO A 367 87.07 -23.35 26.85
N PRO A 368 87.22 -22.91 25.57
CA PRO A 368 87.97 -21.71 25.23
C PRO A 368 87.25 -20.43 25.68
N SER A 369 88.02 -19.48 26.20
CA SER A 369 87.60 -18.12 26.52
C SER A 369 87.35 -17.31 25.26
N TRP A 370 86.12 -16.81 25.06
CA TRP A 370 85.82 -15.83 24.02
C TRP A 370 86.03 -14.40 24.54
N PRO A 371 86.73 -13.54 23.80
CA PRO A 371 87.02 -12.16 24.21
C PRO A 371 85.77 -11.26 24.19
N ALA A 372 85.74 -10.31 25.13
CA ALA A 372 84.71 -9.28 25.24
C ALA A 372 84.69 -8.33 24.02
N PRO A 373 83.53 -7.85 23.56
CA PRO A 373 83.45 -6.84 22.51
C PRO A 373 83.99 -5.48 22.96
N VAL A 374 84.83 -4.89 22.10
CA VAL A 374 85.45 -3.56 22.17
C VAL A 374 84.39 -2.47 21.84
N PRO A 375 84.45 -1.24 22.39
CA PRO A 375 83.39 -0.24 22.21
C PRO A 375 83.48 0.49 20.87
N ALA A 376 82.32 0.84 20.29
CA ALA A 376 82.23 1.71 19.12
C ALA A 376 82.31 3.20 19.50
N PRO A 377 82.97 4.06 18.70
CA PRO A 377 83.03 5.51 18.93
C PRO A 377 81.72 6.20 18.54
N GLY A 378 81.34 7.21 19.33
CA GLY A 378 80.01 7.81 19.33
C GLY A 378 79.70 8.82 18.22
N PHE A 379 78.41 9.11 18.11
CA PHE A 379 77.89 10.39 17.63
C PHE A 379 76.82 10.91 18.60
N ALA A 380 76.84 12.22 18.75
CA ALA A 380 76.24 13.00 19.82
C ALA A 380 74.70 12.99 19.89
N ALA A 381 74.22 13.34 21.09
CA ALA A 381 72.82 13.40 21.50
C ALA A 381 71.99 14.52 20.83
N PRO A 382 70.68 14.34 20.66
CA PRO A 382 69.72 15.43 20.46
C PRO A 382 69.25 16.04 21.82
N PRO A 383 68.79 17.30 21.84
CA PRO A 383 68.47 18.06 23.06
C PRO A 383 67.17 17.61 23.77
N PRO A 384 66.96 18.02 25.03
CA PRO A 384 65.92 17.46 25.91
C PRO A 384 64.55 18.16 25.81
N GLY A 385 63.47 17.37 25.97
CA GLY A 385 62.09 17.80 26.22
C GLY A 385 61.09 17.38 25.13
N GLN A 386 59.91 16.80 25.37
CA GLN A 386 59.17 16.43 26.58
C GLN A 386 58.20 15.26 26.22
N HIS A 387 58.21 14.25 27.09
CA HIS A 387 57.16 13.32 27.53
C HIS A 387 55.94 13.00 26.64
N ALA A 388 55.90 11.76 26.14
CA ALA A 388 54.66 11.05 25.85
C ALA A 388 54.16 10.36 27.13
N TYR A 389 52.95 10.72 27.57
CA TYR A 389 52.29 10.17 28.75
C TYR A 389 51.94 8.70 28.57
N TYR A 390 52.39 7.87 29.50
CA TYR A 390 51.97 6.48 29.67
C TYR A 390 50.65 6.48 30.45
N TYR A 391 49.53 6.08 29.84
CA TYR A 391 48.27 5.85 30.55
C TYR A 391 48.23 4.40 31.07
N PRO A 392 48.10 4.17 32.39
CA PRO A 392 47.82 2.83 32.91
C PRO A 392 46.35 2.44 32.66
N PRO A 393 46.06 1.13 32.50
CA PRO A 393 44.70 0.65 32.27
C PRO A 393 43.82 0.74 33.53
N PRO A 394 42.49 0.92 33.37
CA PRO A 394 41.58 1.18 34.50
C PRO A 394 41.29 -0.08 35.33
N GLN A 395 41.20 0.09 36.65
CA GLN A 395 40.79 -0.94 37.60
C GLN A 395 39.26 -1.14 37.63
N PRO A 396 38.78 -2.37 37.94
CA PRO A 396 37.35 -2.66 38.03
C PRO A 396 36.72 -2.08 39.32
N PRO A 397 35.46 -1.62 39.28
CA PRO A 397 34.81 -1.04 40.46
C PRO A 397 34.34 -2.10 41.46
N SER A 398 34.47 -1.77 42.75
CA SER A 398 33.87 -2.50 43.88
C SER A 398 32.46 -1.98 44.20
N PRO A 399 31.58 -2.78 44.84
CA PRO A 399 30.15 -2.52 44.90
C PRO A 399 29.73 -1.77 46.18
N LEU A 400 28.80 -0.83 46.04
CA LEU A 400 27.92 -0.23 47.06
C LEU A 400 26.89 0.61 46.28
N GLY A 401 25.61 0.71 46.59
CA GLY A 401 24.80 0.24 47.71
C GLY A 401 23.34 0.61 47.40
N ASP A 402 22.43 0.09 48.22
CA ASP A 402 20.99 0.27 48.10
C ASP A 402 20.54 1.73 48.10
N GLN A 403 19.73 2.12 47.11
CA GLN A 403 18.74 3.19 47.24
C GLN A 403 17.43 2.79 46.55
N GLN A 404 16.40 2.64 47.39
CA GLN A 404 15.00 2.50 47.01
C GLN A 404 14.39 3.86 46.68
N SER A 405 13.45 3.87 45.73
CA SER A 405 12.20 4.69 45.62
C SER A 405 11.88 5.03 44.15
N PRO A 406 10.60 5.27 43.77
CA PRO A 406 9.49 4.32 43.77
C PRO A 406 8.89 4.15 42.34
N GLN A 407 8.30 2.98 42.07
CA GLN A 407 7.62 2.71 40.79
C GLN A 407 6.22 3.34 40.75
N HIS A 408 5.98 4.20 39.75
CA HIS A 408 4.62 4.52 39.28
C HIS A 408 4.15 3.40 38.33
N GLN A 409 3.29 2.51 38.82
CA GLN A 409 2.53 1.57 38.00
C GLN A 409 1.32 2.29 37.37
N PHE A 410 1.33 2.46 36.05
CA PHE A 410 0.11 2.69 35.29
C PHE A 410 -0.51 1.33 34.94
N ARG A 411 -1.63 1.01 35.60
CA ARG A 411 -2.43 -0.19 35.39
C ARG A 411 -3.40 0.08 34.24
N TYR A 412 -3.15 -0.49 33.06
CA TYR A 412 -4.17 -0.57 32.00
C TYR A 412 -5.08 -1.75 32.29
N GLN A 413 -6.32 -1.48 32.71
CA GLN A 413 -7.39 -2.48 32.72
C GLN A 413 -7.92 -2.62 31.29
N PHE A 414 -7.74 -3.80 30.71
CA PHE A 414 -8.46 -4.23 29.50
C PHE A 414 -9.86 -4.71 29.91
N GLN A 415 -10.88 -4.09 29.35
CA GLN A 415 -12.27 -4.53 29.45
C GLN A 415 -12.62 -5.25 28.13
N PRO A 416 -12.97 -6.55 28.15
CA PRO A 416 -13.36 -7.25 26.93
C PRO A 416 -14.80 -6.89 26.56
N GLN A 417 -14.99 -6.22 25.42
CA GLN A 417 -16.33 -6.08 24.83
C GLN A 417 -16.79 -7.42 24.28
N GLN A 418 -18.02 -7.77 24.66
CA GLN A 418 -18.72 -9.00 24.36
C GLN A 418 -18.97 -9.13 22.84
N GLY A 419 -18.69 -10.33 22.32
CA GLY A 419 -19.02 -10.70 20.96
C GLY A 419 -20.53 -10.84 20.78
N VAL A 420 -21.07 -10.19 19.76
CA VAL A 420 -22.44 -10.41 19.29
C VAL A 420 -22.47 -11.70 18.49
N VAL A 421 -23.13 -12.71 19.06
CA VAL A 421 -23.46 -13.99 18.44
C VAL A 421 -24.62 -13.76 17.47
N LEU A 422 -24.38 -13.91 16.16
CA LEU A 422 -25.45 -13.99 15.17
C LEU A 422 -26.05 -15.41 15.23
N HIS A 423 -27.25 -15.52 15.82
CA HIS A 423 -28.06 -16.73 15.72
C HIS A 423 -28.49 -16.94 14.27
N GLN A 424 -27.93 -17.96 13.62
CA GLN A 424 -28.51 -18.56 12.43
C GLN A 424 -29.71 -19.42 12.86
N GLN A 425 -30.91 -19.07 12.42
CA GLN A 425 -32.04 -19.99 12.43
C GLN A 425 -31.97 -20.90 11.18
N PRO A 426 -32.19 -22.21 11.31
CA PRO A 426 -32.22 -23.12 10.17
C PRO A 426 -33.54 -23.00 9.39
N VAL A 427 -33.41 -22.92 8.06
CA VAL A 427 -34.53 -23.02 7.11
C VAL A 427 -34.99 -24.47 7.04
N VAL A 428 -36.26 -24.72 7.37
CA VAL A 428 -36.94 -26.01 7.14
C VAL A 428 -37.62 -25.97 5.76
N PRO A 429 -37.54 -27.02 4.93
CA PRO A 429 -38.18 -27.05 3.62
C PRO A 429 -39.67 -27.42 3.75
N GLY A 430 -40.55 -26.50 3.35
CA GLY A 430 -42.00 -26.68 3.29
C GLY A 430 -42.48 -26.96 1.87
N THR A 431 -43.29 -28.00 1.75
CA THR A 431 -43.85 -28.66 0.57
C THR A 431 -44.82 -27.81 -0.27
N ALA A 432 -44.89 -28.16 -1.55
CA ALA A 432 -45.83 -27.65 -2.55
C ALA A 432 -47.32 -27.85 -2.16
N GLY A 433 -48.13 -26.84 -2.42
CA GLY A 433 -49.61 -26.88 -2.33
C GLY A 433 -50.21 -25.90 -3.33
N ALA A 434 -51.18 -26.38 -4.12
CA ALA A 434 -51.86 -25.73 -5.25
C ALA A 434 -52.74 -24.52 -4.84
N PRO A 435 -53.20 -23.67 -5.80
CA PRO A 435 -53.79 -22.36 -5.50
C PRO A 435 -55.31 -22.43 -5.23
N PRO A 436 -55.88 -21.51 -4.44
CA PRO A 436 -57.32 -21.30 -4.38
C PRO A 436 -57.81 -20.27 -5.42
N ALA A 437 -59.00 -20.54 -5.96
CA ALA A 437 -59.77 -19.72 -6.89
C ALA A 437 -60.38 -18.48 -6.20
N PRO A 438 -60.86 -17.47 -6.96
CA PRO A 438 -61.13 -16.13 -6.46
C PRO A 438 -62.57 -16.00 -5.98
N ASP A 439 -62.82 -15.18 -4.94
CA ASP A 439 -64.14 -14.56 -4.82
C ASP A 439 -64.24 -13.32 -3.91
N GLN A 440 -65.05 -12.41 -4.44
CA GLN A 440 -65.88 -11.37 -3.81
C GLN A 440 -65.35 -9.94 -3.58
N ALA A 441 -66.04 -9.06 -4.29
CA ALA A 441 -65.98 -7.61 -4.31
C ALA A 441 -66.53 -6.99 -3.02
N TYR A 442 -65.85 -5.94 -2.58
CA TYR A 442 -66.20 -5.10 -1.43
C TYR A 442 -67.26 -4.06 -1.82
N GLN A 443 -68.42 -4.05 -1.16
CA GLN A 443 -69.41 -2.97 -1.22
C GLN A 443 -69.21 -1.97 -0.06
N PRO A 444 -69.27 -0.65 -0.31
CA PRO A 444 -69.24 0.36 0.75
C PRO A 444 -70.63 0.61 1.39
N PRO A 445 -70.69 1.03 2.67
CA PRO A 445 -71.93 1.24 3.42
C PRO A 445 -72.66 2.55 3.05
N PRO A 446 -73.98 2.66 3.32
CA PRO A 446 -74.81 3.79 2.87
C PRO A 446 -74.59 5.06 3.72
N MET A 447 -74.57 6.21 3.03
CA MET A 447 -74.52 7.55 3.64
C MET A 447 -75.86 7.91 4.29
N ALA A 448 -75.79 8.35 5.55
CA ALA A 448 -76.90 8.92 6.28
C ALA A 448 -77.16 10.37 5.85
N SER A 449 -78.44 10.68 5.61
CA SER A 449 -78.94 12.01 5.30
C SER A 449 -78.98 12.90 6.54
N THR A 450 -78.45 14.12 6.45
CA THR A 450 -78.77 15.21 7.39
C THR A 450 -79.09 16.48 6.64
N GLN A 451 -80.16 17.11 7.10
CA GLN A 451 -80.97 18.16 6.50
C GLN A 451 -80.25 19.52 6.42
N ALA A 452 -80.60 20.29 5.39
CA ALA A 452 -80.32 21.71 5.27
C ALA A 452 -81.28 22.57 6.12
N PRO A 453 -80.86 23.72 6.65
CA PRO A 453 -81.76 24.76 7.11
C PRO A 453 -81.98 25.85 6.05
N ARG A 454 -83.25 26.29 5.98
CA ARG A 454 -83.80 27.38 5.18
C ARG A 454 -83.19 28.75 5.51
N GLU A 455 -83.14 29.59 4.48
CA GLU A 455 -82.89 31.03 4.52
C GLU A 455 -83.95 31.83 5.31
N LEU A 456 -83.52 33.00 5.77
CA LEU A 456 -84.32 34.07 6.34
C LEU A 456 -84.29 35.27 5.36
N ILE A 457 -85.49 35.70 4.95
CA ILE A 457 -85.89 36.91 4.22
C ILE A 457 -85.76 36.86 2.69
#